data_AF-A0A2E1SG33-F1
#
_entry.id   AF-A0A2E1SG33-F1
#
_cell.length_a   1.000
_cell.length_b   1.000
_cell.length_c   1.000
_cell.angle_alpha   90.00
_cell.angle_beta   90.00
_cell.angle_gamma   90.00
#
_symmetry.space_group_name_H-M   'P 1'
#
loop_
_entity.id
_entity.type
_entity.pdbx_description
1 polymer ?
#
loop_
_entity_poly.entity_id
_entity_poly.type
_entity_poly.pdbx_seq_one_letter_code
_entity_poly.pdbx_strand_id
1 'polypeptide(L)' 'MNGLFITFEGGEGCGKSTQIAALKARLEAMGKTVVQTREPGGTALGESVRSLLQHDDAGQGMSPEA' A
#
# COMPACT_ATOMS: atom_id res chain seq x y z
N MET A 1 15.87 19.12 -4.28
CA MET A 1 14.86 18.83 -3.22
C MET A 1 14.82 17.34 -3.05
N ASN A 2 15.05 16.83 -1.84
CA ASN A 2 15.07 15.39 -1.59
C ASN A 2 13.79 15.02 -0.84
N GLY A 3 13.03 14.07 -1.39
CA GLY A 3 11.91 13.45 -0.70
C GLY A 3 12.39 12.32 0.23
N LEU A 4 11.47 11.81 1.05
CA LEU A 4 11.69 10.60 1.85
C LEU A 4 10.63 9.56 1.47
N PHE A 5 11.09 8.35 1.15
CA PHE A 5 10.20 7.22 0.88
C PHE A 5 10.27 6.25 2.06
N ILE A 6 9.11 5.97 2.67
CA ILE A 6 8.97 5.15 3.88
C ILE A 6 8.02 4.00 3.56
N THR A 7 8.43 2.77 3.83
CA THR A 7 7.58 1.58 3.74
C THR A 7 7.22 1.07 5.13
N PHE A 8 6.06 0.40 5.24
CA PHE A 8 5.61 -0.25 6.46
C PHE A 8 5.35 -1.72 6.16
N GLU A 9 6.17 -2.60 6.73
CA GLU A 9 6.12 -4.05 6.52
C GLU A 9 5.66 -4.79 7.79
N GLY A 10 5.09 -5.98 7.59
CA GLY A 10 4.66 -6.85 8.69
C GLY A 10 3.47 -7.74 8.33
N GLY A 11 3.17 -8.69 9.20
CA GLY A 11 2.07 -9.64 9.03
C GLY A 11 0.67 -9.01 9.00
N GLU A 12 -0.33 -9.81 8.64
CA GLU A 12 -1.73 -9.40 8.70
C GLU A 12 -2.12 -9.02 10.14
N GLY A 13 -2.96 -7.99 10.31
CA GLY A 13 -3.43 -7.56 11.63
C GLY A 13 -2.40 -6.84 12.52
N CYS A 14 -1.12 -6.71 12.14
CA CYS A 14 -0.10 -6.09 13.01
C CYS A 14 -0.21 -4.55 13.17
N GLY A 15 -1.23 -3.92 12.56
CA GLY A 15 -1.50 -2.49 12.74
C GLY A 15 -0.83 -1.54 11.73
N LYS A 16 -0.31 -2.04 10.60
CA LYS A 16 0.34 -1.20 9.56
C LYS A 16 -0.51 0.00 9.15
N SER A 17 -1.77 -0.22 8.76
CA SER A 17 -2.66 0.85 8.32
C SER A 17 -2.89 1.92 9.39
N THR A 18 -2.98 1.51 10.65
CA THR A 18 -3.10 2.42 11.80
C THR A 18 -1.84 3.29 11.96
N GLN A 19 -0.66 2.67 11.89
CA GLN A 19 0.61 3.39 12.05
C GLN A 19 0.90 4.32 10.86
N ILE A 20 0.56 3.92 9.63
CA ILE A 20 0.65 4.78 8.44
C ILE A 20 -0.21 6.03 8.62
N ALA A 21 -1.47 5.87 9.05
CA ALA A 21 -2.37 7.00 9.28
C ALA A 21 -1.87 7.95 10.38
N ALA A 22 -1.34 7.39 11.48
CA ALA A 22 -0.77 8.17 12.57
C ALA A 22 0.49 8.95 12.14
N LEU A 23 1.39 8.32 11.38
CA LEU A 23 2.60 8.98 10.87
C LEU A 23 2.24 10.10 9.89
N LYS A 24 1.31 9.84 8.96
CA LYS A 24 0.83 10.84 8.01
C LYS A 24 0.31 12.07 8.73
N ALA A 25 -0.61 11.90 9.68
CA ALA A 25 -1.19 13.01 10.44
C ALA A 25 -0.11 13.82 11.19
N ARG A 26 0.87 13.14 11.79
CA ARG A 26 1.98 13.80 12.48
C ARG A 26 2.85 14.62 11.53
N LEU A 27 3.20 14.09 10.37
CA LEU A 27 4.04 14.78 9.38
C LEU A 27 3.29 15.98 8.76
N GLU A 28 2.01 15.82 8.46
CA GLU A 28 1.15 16.92 7.96
C GLU A 28 1.02 18.03 9.02
N ALA A 29 0.86 17.70 10.30
CA ALA A 29 0.86 18.67 11.40
C ALA A 29 2.20 19.42 11.55
N MET A 30 3.30 18.86 11.05
CA MET A 30 4.62 19.52 10.98
C MET A 30 4.81 20.33 9.68
N GLY A 31 3.75 20.53 8.89
CA GLY A 31 3.79 21.28 7.63
C GLY A 31 4.47 20.55 6.48
N LYS A 32 4.54 19.21 6.53
CA LYS A 32 5.11 18.39 5.44
C LYS A 32 4.03 17.95 4.47
N THR A 33 4.35 17.98 3.18
CA THR A 33 3.53 17.32 2.15
C THR A 33 3.75 15.82 2.24
N VAL A 34 2.68 15.06 2.45
CA VAL A 34 2.72 13.59 2.57
C VAL A 34 1.84 12.96 1.50
N VAL A 35 2.40 12.02 0.76
CA VAL A 35 1.65 11.15 -0.16
C VAL A 35 1.63 9.76 0.44
N GLN A 36 0.44 9.18 0.56
CA GLN A 36 0.26 7.81 1.00
C GLN A 36 -0.14 6.95 -0.19
N THR A 37 0.49 5.78 -0.31
CA THR A 37 0.12 4.73 -1.26
C THR A 37 0.10 3.38 -0.55
N ARG A 38 -0.41 2.34 -1.22
CA ARG A 38 -0.43 0.95 -0.75
C ARG A 38 -0.20 0.01 -1.92
N GLU A 39 0.36 -1.17 -1.65
CA GLU A 39 0.52 -2.24 -2.64
C GLU A 39 -0.04 -3.57 -2.09
N PRO A 40 -0.63 -4.42 -2.96
CA PRO A 40 -1.09 -4.08 -4.31
C PRO A 40 -2.23 -3.03 -4.24
N GLY A 41 -2.21 -2.07 -5.16
CA GLY A 41 -3.13 -0.93 -5.15
C GLY A 41 -2.46 0.40 -5.51
N GLY A 42 -3.09 1.51 -5.11
CA GLY A 42 -2.48 2.85 -5.17
C GLY A 42 -2.55 3.54 -6.54
N THR A 43 -3.00 2.84 -7.59
CA THR A 43 -3.35 3.39 -8.91
C THR A 43 -4.61 2.70 -9.42
N ALA A 44 -5.28 3.25 -10.44
CA ALA A 44 -6.46 2.59 -11.03
C ALA A 44 -6.14 1.15 -11.49
N LEU A 45 -5.02 0.96 -12.19
CA LEU A 45 -4.54 -0.37 -12.60
C LEU A 45 -4.16 -1.23 -11.38
N GLY A 46 -3.46 -0.68 -10.40
CA GLY A 46 -3.06 -1.40 -9.19
C GLY A 46 -4.25 -1.90 -8.38
N GLU A 47 -5.35 -1.14 -8.32
CA GLU A 47 -6.59 -1.57 -7.68
C GLU A 47 -7.30 -2.69 -8.48
N SER A 48 -7.25 -2.65 -9.82
CA SER A 48 -7.74 -3.78 -10.64
C SER A 48 -6.92 -5.06 -10.42
N VAL A 49 -5.59 -4.95 -10.37
CA VAL A 49 -4.69 -6.08 -10.06
C VAL A 49 -4.95 -6.61 -8.66
N ARG A 50 -5.12 -5.74 -7.66
CA ARG A 50 -5.48 -6.13 -6.30
C ARG A 50 -6.77 -6.94 -6.28
N SER A 51 -7.79 -6.49 -7.00
CA SER A 51 -9.08 -7.19 -7.08
C SER A 51 -8.92 -8.60 -7.66
N LEU A 52 -8.15 -8.74 -8.75
CA LEU A 52 -7.84 -10.03 -9.34
C LEU A 52 -7.15 -10.96 -8.33
N LEU A 53 -6.21 -10.44 -7.53
CA LEU A 53 -5.46 -11.23 -6.55
C LEU A 53 -6.27 -11.63 -5.30
N GLN A 54 -7.25 -10.82 -4.89
CA GLN A 54 -7.96 -11.03 -3.61
C GLN A 54 -9.35 -11.66 -3.74
N HIS A 55 -10.01 -11.49 -4.89
CA HIS A 55 -11.43 -11.77 -5.00
C HIS A 55 -11.83 -12.57 -6.25
N ASP A 56 -10.92 -12.72 -7.21
CA ASP A 56 -11.20 -13.41 -8.46
C ASP A 56 -10.59 -14.82 -8.45
N ASP A 57 -11.39 -15.82 -8.80
CA ASP A 57 -10.94 -17.21 -8.90
C ASP A 57 -9.85 -17.38 -9.97
N ALA A 58 -9.83 -16.54 -11.01
CA ALA A 58 -8.76 -16.53 -12.00
C ALA A 58 -7.39 -16.18 -11.39
N GLY A 59 -7.37 -15.44 -10.28
CA GLY A 59 -6.14 -15.13 -9.54
C GLY A 59 -5.54 -16.34 -8.82
N GLN A 60 -6.34 -17.36 -8.48
CA GLN A 60 -5.87 -18.52 -7.71
C GLN A 60 -4.86 -19.40 -8.47
N GLY A 61 -4.85 -19.34 -9.80
CA GLY A 61 -3.93 -20.09 -10.66
C GLY A 61 -2.69 -19.31 -11.11
N MET A 62 -2.50 -18.08 -10.64
CA MET A 62 -1.40 -17.23 -11.09
C MET A 62 -0.05 -17.81 -10.65
N SER A 63 0.81 -18.13 -11.62
CA SER A 63 2.17 -18.64 -11.42
C SER A 63 3.13 -17.98 -12.41
N PRO A 64 4.44 -17.91 -12.09
CA PRO A 64 5.43 -17.46 -13.05
C PRO A 64 5.41 -18.35 -14.31
N GLU A 65 5.55 -17.75 -15.49
CA GLU A 65 5.83 -18.52 -16.70
C GLU A 65 7.17 -19.25 -16.56
N ALA A 66 7.22 -20.50 -17.03
CA ALA A 66 8.41 -21.35 -16.97
C ALA A 66 9.43 -21.02 -18.05
#